data_AF-A0A942MWX6-F1
#
_entry.id   AF-A0A942MWX6-F1
#
_cell.length_a   1.000
_cell.length_b   1.000
_cell.length_c   1.000
_cell.angle_alpha   90.00
_cell.angle_beta   90.00
_cell.angle_gamma   90.00
#
_symmetry.space_group_name_H-M   'P 1'
#
loop_
_entity.id
_entity.type
_entity.pdbx_description
1 polymer ?
#
loop_
_entity_poly.entity_id
_entity_poly.type
_entity_poly.pdbx_seq_one_letter_code
_entity_poly.pdbx_strand_id
1 'polypeptide(L)'
;MKELKKRVSILALMCMLVSLIVIPTSALASTVAIDQKVVLYFPNGDWGLTPVEKTISVNKKDNFYLLALQHLINPDTLPIGVYDEFPKSFNVENVNVVKETAYVTISATALNDSELSDSWLNTLGDIISYNLFYMNNEISSVEFLSLTSAKRNINKVKKNDLFSAPSLSSEQSKKVSKIDLDYRALKKMSEEERNQTIQDAINKALGDAVGTLSSNNYTVTIDPGHGGYDPGAVVNGVNEKDLNLNIALAIRDYLEGIPPEYPQFNVVMTRSGDYFVSLTERHNIANNANSDIFVSIHNNTSSNTSTRGTTARYPNNHDVTLSINLANFLINAITPNPLPKHSDAAYQDLQVLRNTTMPAALLEAGFMTNSNDLQILQTQYDDIGYYLGLAINVWCQVNI
;
A
#
# COMPACT_ATOMS: atom_id res chain seq x y z
N MET A 1 8.93 2.99 15.54
CA MET A 1 9.03 4.46 15.80
C MET A 1 9.07 5.37 14.55
N LYS A 2 9.86 5.12 13.50
CA LYS A 2 9.78 5.94 12.24
C LYS A 2 8.50 5.69 11.43
N GLU A 3 7.85 4.58 11.76
CA GLU A 3 6.40 4.38 11.80
C GLU A 3 5.51 5.59 12.08
N LEU A 4 5.91 6.68 12.77
CA LEU A 4 4.97 7.80 12.96
C LEU A 4 4.53 8.50 11.68
N LYS A 5 5.39 8.56 10.65
CA LYS A 5 5.44 9.76 9.79
C LYS A 5 5.04 9.59 8.31
N LYS A 6 4.67 8.40 7.85
CA LYS A 6 3.83 8.24 6.64
C LYS A 6 2.38 7.86 6.96
N ARG A 7 2.08 7.72 8.27
CA ARG A 7 0.74 7.73 8.86
C ARG A 7 -0.07 9.00 8.52
N VAL A 8 0.55 10.05 7.95
CA VAL A 8 -0.10 11.31 7.54
C VAL A 8 -0.86 11.21 6.20
N SER A 9 -0.52 10.26 5.31
CA SER A 9 -1.12 10.19 3.96
C SER A 9 -2.44 9.39 3.91
N ILE A 10 -2.59 8.42 4.82
CA ILE A 10 -3.82 7.63 5.04
C ILE A 10 -4.80 8.37 5.95
N LEU A 11 -4.26 9.23 6.81
CA LEU A 11 -5.01 10.14 7.68
C LEU A 11 -6.03 11.02 6.95
N ALA A 12 -5.71 11.36 5.70
CA ALA A 12 -6.51 12.21 4.84
C ALA A 12 -7.64 11.47 4.10
N LEU A 13 -7.70 10.13 4.10
CA LEU A 13 -8.74 9.41 3.34
C LEU A 13 -9.94 8.92 4.17
N MET A 14 -9.81 8.70 5.48
CA MET A 14 -10.83 7.90 6.20
C MET A 14 -11.53 8.54 7.40
N CYS A 15 -11.11 9.73 7.89
CA CYS A 15 -11.76 10.37 9.05
C CYS A 15 -12.66 11.57 8.73
N MET A 16 -12.93 11.89 7.45
CA MET A 16 -13.89 12.94 7.07
C MET A 16 -14.61 12.67 5.74
N LEU A 17 -15.33 11.55 5.67
CA LEU A 17 -16.64 11.59 5.04
C LEU A 17 -17.69 11.55 6.16
N VAL A 18 -17.63 12.51 7.09
CA VAL A 18 -18.90 13.12 7.50
C VAL A 18 -19.30 13.86 6.24
N SER A 19 -20.25 13.28 5.50
CA SER A 19 -20.80 13.91 4.31
C SER A 19 -21.06 15.40 4.61
N LEU A 20 -20.91 16.26 3.61
CA LEU A 20 -21.55 17.58 3.63
C LEU A 20 -23.00 17.40 4.11
N ILE A 21 -23.26 17.60 5.39
CA ILE A 21 -24.63 17.68 5.90
C ILE A 21 -25.03 19.11 5.59
N VAL A 22 -25.78 19.28 4.51
CA VAL A 22 -26.47 20.53 4.23
C VAL A 22 -27.55 20.67 5.29
N ILE A 23 -27.21 21.30 6.42
CA ILE A 23 -28.17 21.64 7.45
C ILE A 23 -29.05 22.76 6.86
N PRO A 24 -30.38 22.58 6.77
CA PRO A 24 -31.26 23.66 6.38
C PRO A 24 -31.06 24.85 7.32
N THR A 25 -30.90 26.05 6.77
CA THR A 25 -30.64 27.30 7.52
C THR A 25 -31.65 27.56 8.66
N SER A 26 -32.82 26.93 8.61
CA SER A 26 -33.83 26.97 9.67
C SER A 26 -33.41 26.31 11.00
N ALA A 27 -32.51 25.31 10.98
CA ALA A 27 -32.04 24.63 12.19
C ALA A 27 -31.00 25.45 12.98
N LEU A 28 -30.28 26.36 12.32
CA LEU A 28 -29.29 27.27 12.93
C LEU A 28 -29.91 28.40 13.75
N ALA A 29 -31.25 28.51 13.76
CA ALA A 29 -31.97 29.60 14.43
C ALA A 29 -32.54 29.21 15.83
N SER A 30 -32.67 27.92 16.16
CA SER A 30 -33.43 27.41 17.32
C SER A 30 -32.56 27.03 18.53
N THR A 31 -33.00 27.35 19.75
CA THR A 31 -32.39 26.87 21.02
C THR A 31 -32.88 25.48 21.46
N VAL A 32 -33.87 24.91 20.76
CA VAL A 32 -34.40 23.57 21.02
C VAL A 32 -33.58 22.56 20.24
N ALA A 33 -33.15 21.48 20.91
CA ALA A 33 -32.41 20.39 20.28
C ALA A 33 -33.27 19.67 19.23
N ILE A 34 -32.70 19.42 18.06
CA ILE A 34 -33.37 18.76 16.93
C ILE A 34 -32.60 17.49 16.61
N ASP A 35 -33.29 16.36 16.53
CA ASP A 35 -32.68 15.09 16.11
C ASP A 35 -32.41 15.11 14.61
N GLN A 36 -31.16 14.83 14.24
CA GLN A 36 -30.69 14.74 12.86
C GLN A 36 -30.14 13.34 12.61
N LYS A 37 -30.59 12.72 11.51
CA LYS A 37 -29.97 11.48 11.03
C LYS A 37 -28.72 11.83 10.24
N VAL A 38 -27.62 11.17 10.58
CA VAL A 38 -26.33 11.31 9.93
C VAL A 38 -25.83 9.93 9.52
N VAL A 39 -25.06 9.88 8.44
CA VAL A 39 -24.38 8.67 7.99
C VAL A 39 -22.89 8.87 8.22
N LEU A 40 -22.30 8.02 9.06
CA LEU A 40 -20.87 8.02 9.37
C LEU A 40 -20.22 6.89 8.59
N TYR A 41 -19.13 7.17 7.88
CA TYR A 41 -18.41 6.16 7.10
C TYR A 41 -17.15 5.75 7.85
N PHE A 42 -17.04 4.46 8.17
CA PHE A 42 -15.90 3.90 8.90
C PHE A 42 -15.00 3.08 7.97
N PRO A 43 -13.67 3.11 8.15
CA PRO A 43 -12.78 2.12 7.56
C PRO A 43 -13.23 0.69 7.87
N ASN A 44 -13.16 -0.21 6.91
CA ASN A 44 -13.07 -1.64 7.20
C ASN A 44 -11.70 -2.19 6.78
N GLY A 45 -11.33 -3.37 7.30
CA GLY A 45 -10.02 -4.00 7.10
C GLY A 45 -9.60 -4.27 5.64
N ASP A 46 -10.50 -4.03 4.68
CA ASP A 46 -10.30 -4.22 3.23
C ASP A 46 -10.20 -2.88 2.47
N TRP A 47 -9.93 -1.76 3.16
CA TRP A 47 -9.86 -0.41 2.58
C TRP A 47 -11.16 0.06 1.90
N GLY A 48 -12.30 -0.56 2.25
CA GLY A 48 -13.63 -0.08 1.95
C GLY A 48 -14.18 0.84 3.06
N LEU A 49 -15.31 1.49 2.79
CA LEU A 49 -16.04 2.29 3.79
C LEU A 49 -17.36 1.59 4.16
N THR A 50 -17.58 1.41 5.46
CA THR A 50 -18.84 0.90 6.01
C THR A 50 -19.69 2.07 6.49
N PRO A 51 -20.85 2.37 5.87
CA PRO A 51 -21.76 3.39 6.36
C PRO A 51 -22.48 2.91 7.62
N VAL A 52 -22.60 3.80 8.61
CA VAL A 52 -23.33 3.59 9.86
C VAL A 52 -24.25 4.79 10.06
N GLU A 53 -25.56 4.55 10.04
CA GLU A 53 -26.54 5.59 10.35
C GLU A 53 -26.62 5.81 11.86
N LYS A 54 -26.60 7.08 12.28
CA LYS A 54 -26.81 7.50 13.66
C LYS A 54 -27.80 8.67 13.70
N THR A 55 -28.60 8.74 14.77
CA THR A 55 -29.41 9.92 15.07
C THR A 55 -28.69 10.72 16.15
N ILE A 56 -28.46 12.02 15.89
CA ILE A 56 -27.76 12.93 16.81
C ILE A 56 -28.67 14.14 17.09
N SER A 57 -28.88 14.46 18.37
CA SER A 57 -29.65 15.65 18.80
C SER A 57 -28.76 16.90 18.79
N VAL A 58 -29.16 17.97 18.09
CA VAL A 58 -28.31 19.16 17.88
C VAL A 58 -29.02 20.46 18.25
N ASN A 59 -28.35 21.40 18.94
CA ASN A 59 -28.88 22.74 19.23
C ASN A 59 -27.87 23.86 18.89
N LYS A 60 -28.31 25.12 18.86
CA LYS A 60 -27.51 26.30 18.46
C LYS A 60 -26.29 26.62 19.35
N LYS A 61 -26.20 26.07 20.57
CA LYS A 61 -25.04 26.23 21.47
C LYS A 61 -24.03 25.10 21.34
N ASP A 62 -24.47 23.94 20.87
CA ASP A 62 -23.62 22.77 20.74
C ASP A 62 -22.93 22.80 19.38
N ASN A 63 -21.60 22.90 19.42
CA ASN A 63 -20.79 22.79 18.23
C ASN A 63 -20.95 21.35 17.70
N PHE A 64 -21.74 21.19 16.64
CA PHE A 64 -22.14 19.91 16.05
C PHE A 64 -21.00 18.89 15.90
N TYR A 65 -19.79 19.39 15.64
CA TYR A 65 -18.57 18.59 15.53
C TYR A 65 -18.09 18.02 16.87
N LEU A 66 -18.27 18.74 17.98
CA LEU A 66 -18.01 18.24 19.34
C LEU A 66 -18.93 17.08 19.70
N LEU A 67 -20.21 17.14 19.31
CA LEU A 67 -21.14 16.04 19.51
C LEU A 67 -20.83 14.83 18.62
N ALA A 68 -20.47 15.07 17.35
CA ALA A 68 -20.06 14.00 16.43
C ALA A 68 -18.77 13.31 16.92
N LEU A 69 -17.79 14.06 17.44
CA LEU A 69 -16.57 13.52 18.06
C LEU A 69 -16.85 12.78 19.38
N GLN A 70 -17.77 13.27 20.22
CA GLN A 70 -18.21 12.56 21.43
C GLN A 70 -18.95 11.24 21.13
N HIS A 71 -19.59 11.11 19.96
CA HIS A 71 -20.35 9.92 19.56
C HIS A 71 -19.60 9.00 18.58
N LEU A 72 -18.40 9.40 18.13
CA LEU A 72 -17.58 8.64 17.18
C LEU A 72 -16.98 7.36 17.79
N ILE A 73 -17.04 7.17 19.11
CA ILE A 73 -16.32 6.10 19.79
C ILE A 73 -17.17 5.52 20.92
N ASN A 74 -18.18 4.72 20.57
CA ASN A 74 -18.59 3.62 21.45
C ASN A 74 -18.29 2.30 20.72
N PRO A 75 -17.16 1.65 21.06
CA PRO A 75 -16.71 0.40 20.46
C PRO A 75 -17.71 -0.75 20.60
N ASP A 76 -18.71 -0.64 21.47
CA ASP A 76 -19.71 -1.70 21.62
C ASP A 76 -20.84 -1.62 20.58
N THR A 77 -20.82 -0.61 19.71
CA THR A 77 -21.92 -0.32 18.76
C THR A 77 -21.53 -0.31 17.27
N LEU A 78 -20.28 -0.61 16.90
CA LEU A 78 -19.87 -0.71 15.48
C LEU A 78 -19.90 -2.17 14.99
N PRO A 79 -20.07 -2.39 13.68
CA PRO A 79 -20.04 -3.73 13.09
C PRO A 79 -18.71 -4.47 13.33
N ILE A 80 -18.76 -5.80 13.40
CA ILE A 80 -17.59 -6.68 13.51
C ILE A 80 -16.66 -6.44 12.30
N GLY A 81 -15.37 -6.20 12.54
CA GLY A 81 -14.34 -5.97 11.49
C GLY A 81 -13.82 -4.54 11.34
N VAL A 82 -14.28 -3.60 12.18
CA VAL A 82 -13.87 -2.17 12.17
C VAL A 82 -12.66 -1.89 13.09
N TYR A 83 -12.13 -2.89 13.82
CA TYR A 83 -11.51 -2.65 15.14
C TYR A 83 -10.00 -2.86 15.31
N ASP A 84 -9.24 -3.32 14.32
CA ASP A 84 -7.91 -3.84 14.66
C ASP A 84 -6.85 -2.79 15.02
N GLU A 85 -7.19 -1.48 15.04
CA GLU A 85 -6.23 -0.41 15.32
C GLU A 85 -6.67 0.68 16.34
N PHE A 86 -7.86 0.64 16.97
CA PHE A 86 -8.31 1.74 17.86
C PHE A 86 -8.20 1.44 19.37
N PRO A 87 -7.63 2.33 20.22
CA PRO A 87 -7.57 2.11 21.66
C PRO A 87 -8.97 2.12 22.27
N LYS A 88 -9.35 1.02 22.94
CA LYS A 88 -10.68 0.84 23.53
C LYS A 88 -11.02 1.87 24.64
N SER A 89 -9.99 2.50 25.20
CA SER A 89 -10.06 3.42 26.35
C SER A 89 -10.13 4.90 25.95
N PHE A 90 -10.04 5.22 24.65
CA PHE A 90 -9.94 6.60 24.18
C PHE A 90 -11.31 7.30 24.09
N ASN A 91 -11.44 8.45 24.75
CA ASN A 91 -12.65 9.29 24.71
C ASN A 91 -12.29 10.78 24.74
N VAL A 92 -12.92 11.58 23.88
CA VAL A 92 -12.79 13.05 23.87
C VAL A 92 -13.89 13.67 24.72
N GLU A 93 -13.50 14.34 25.79
CA GLU A 93 -14.44 14.93 26.75
C GLU A 93 -14.84 16.36 26.36
N ASN A 94 -13.90 17.16 25.83
CA ASN A 94 -14.15 18.55 25.47
C ASN A 94 -13.19 19.05 24.37
N VAL A 95 -13.58 20.09 23.63
CA VAL A 95 -12.74 20.81 22.67
C VAL A 95 -13.03 22.31 22.79
N ASN A 96 -12.01 23.13 23.04
CA ASN A 96 -12.14 24.57 23.17
C ASN A 96 -11.14 25.29 22.26
N VAL A 97 -11.56 26.33 21.54
CA VAL A 97 -10.68 27.11 20.66
C VAL A 97 -10.39 28.46 21.30
N VAL A 98 -9.10 28.78 21.45
CA VAL A 98 -8.64 30.08 21.92
C VAL A 98 -7.66 30.64 20.90
N LYS A 99 -8.03 31.76 20.26
CA LYS A 99 -7.33 32.30 19.08
C LYS A 99 -7.25 31.23 17.99
N GLU A 100 -6.05 30.93 17.51
CA GLU A 100 -5.80 29.95 16.45
C GLU A 100 -5.42 28.56 17.00
N THR A 101 -5.62 28.31 18.29
CA THR A 101 -5.26 27.04 18.94
C THR A 101 -6.49 26.34 19.50
N ALA A 102 -6.70 25.08 19.12
CA ALA A 102 -7.73 24.23 19.68
C ALA A 102 -7.17 23.33 20.78
N TYR A 103 -7.87 23.27 21.91
CA TYR A 103 -7.52 22.51 23.10
C TYR A 103 -8.51 21.35 23.26
N VAL A 104 -8.04 20.11 23.13
CA VAL A 104 -8.84 18.89 23.16
C VAL A 104 -8.61 18.18 24.49
N THR A 105 -9.63 18.13 25.34
CA THR A 105 -9.61 17.37 26.60
C THR A 105 -9.99 15.92 26.34
N ILE A 106 -9.16 14.98 26.79
CA ILE A 106 -9.38 13.54 26.65
C ILE A 106 -9.50 12.87 28.01
N SER A 107 -10.18 11.72 28.06
CA SER A 107 -10.39 10.98 29.30
C SER A 107 -9.09 10.52 29.94
N ALA A 108 -9.04 10.55 31.27
CA ALA A 108 -7.85 10.19 32.04
C ALA A 108 -7.44 8.72 31.85
N THR A 109 -8.39 7.82 31.55
CA THR A 109 -8.15 6.40 31.30
C THR A 109 -7.40 6.14 30.00
N ALA A 110 -7.59 6.97 28.98
CA ALA A 110 -6.87 6.85 27.71
C ALA A 110 -5.35 7.01 27.90
N LEU A 111 -4.92 7.89 28.80
CA LEU A 111 -3.49 8.18 29.00
C LEU A 111 -2.73 7.12 29.81
N ASN A 112 -3.46 6.23 30.50
CA ASN A 112 -2.87 5.12 31.23
C ASN A 112 -2.81 3.84 30.38
N ASP A 113 -3.32 3.90 29.14
CA ASP A 113 -3.24 2.80 28.21
C ASP A 113 -1.81 2.68 27.67
N SER A 114 -1.16 1.54 27.92
CA SER A 114 0.20 1.27 27.44
C SER A 114 0.31 1.29 25.91
N GLU A 115 -0.82 1.26 25.19
CA GLU A 115 -0.90 1.29 23.73
C GLU A 115 -0.96 2.72 23.15
N LEU A 116 -1.24 3.75 23.97
CA LEU A 116 -1.33 5.15 23.55
C LEU A 116 0.06 5.82 23.50
N SER A 117 0.85 5.44 22.49
CA SER A 117 2.17 6.03 22.23
C SER A 117 2.10 7.49 21.77
N ASP A 118 3.21 8.23 21.90
CA ASP A 118 3.37 9.59 21.34
C ASP A 118 3.09 9.63 19.82
N SER A 119 3.21 8.48 19.14
CA SER A 119 2.76 8.34 17.76
C SER A 119 1.31 8.59 17.56
N TRP A 120 0.52 7.92 18.37
CA TRP A 120 -0.92 7.86 18.23
C TRP A 120 -1.52 9.22 18.52
N LEU A 121 -0.96 9.92 19.50
CA LEU A 121 -1.35 11.28 19.84
C LEU A 121 -1.00 12.28 18.73
N ASN A 122 0.11 12.09 18.02
CA ASN A 122 0.44 12.92 16.84
C ASN A 122 -0.53 12.66 15.68
N THR A 123 -0.77 11.39 15.35
CA THR A 123 -1.73 10.96 14.32
C THR A 123 -3.14 11.50 14.61
N LEU A 124 -3.60 11.40 15.86
CA LEU A 124 -4.86 11.96 16.28
C LEU A 124 -4.88 13.50 16.22
N GLY A 125 -3.78 14.13 16.62
CA GLY A 125 -3.59 15.57 16.52
C GLY A 125 -3.70 16.05 15.08
N ASP A 126 -3.08 15.32 14.14
CA ASP A 126 -3.14 15.60 12.71
C ASP A 126 -4.58 15.45 12.16
N ILE A 127 -5.34 14.43 12.58
CA ILE A 127 -6.76 14.23 12.21
C ILE A 127 -7.58 15.43 12.65
N ILE A 128 -7.52 15.77 13.94
CA ILE A 128 -8.32 16.84 14.53
C ILE A 128 -7.92 18.20 13.96
N SER A 129 -6.62 18.42 13.73
CA SER A 129 -6.10 19.65 13.12
C SER A 129 -6.63 19.85 11.70
N TYR A 130 -6.60 18.80 10.87
CA TYR A 130 -7.11 18.87 9.51
C TYR A 130 -8.62 19.15 9.47
N ASN A 131 -9.39 18.48 10.33
CA ASN A 131 -10.83 18.72 10.54
C ASN A 131 -11.14 20.17 10.90
N LEU A 132 -10.49 20.69 11.94
CA LEU A 132 -10.74 22.03 12.46
C LEU A 132 -10.24 23.11 11.50
N PHE A 133 -9.11 22.90 10.80
CA PHE A 133 -8.59 23.82 9.79
C PHE A 133 -9.53 23.95 8.58
N TYR A 134 -10.01 22.82 8.04
CA TYR A 134 -10.92 22.86 6.90
C TYR A 134 -12.23 23.60 7.21
N MET A 135 -12.73 23.45 8.44
CA MET A 135 -13.94 24.11 8.93
C MET A 135 -13.72 25.57 9.32
N ASN A 136 -12.53 25.90 9.81
CA ASN A 136 -12.14 27.24 10.20
C ASN A 136 -10.67 27.47 9.82
N ASN A 137 -10.46 28.20 8.72
CA ASN A 137 -9.15 28.46 8.11
C ASN A 137 -8.16 29.22 9.01
N GLU A 138 -8.59 29.66 10.20
CA GLU A 138 -7.78 30.35 11.21
C GLU A 138 -7.11 29.40 12.21
N ILE A 139 -7.40 28.10 12.21
CA ILE A 139 -6.74 27.17 13.14
C ILE A 139 -5.31 26.86 12.68
N SER A 140 -4.33 27.16 13.54
CA SER A 140 -2.91 26.94 13.28
C SER A 140 -2.28 25.84 14.14
N SER A 141 -2.90 25.44 15.26
CA SER A 141 -2.49 24.26 16.04
C SER A 141 -3.56 23.61 16.92
N VAL A 142 -3.35 22.33 17.26
CA VAL A 142 -4.16 21.57 18.24
C VAL A 142 -3.27 21.13 19.40
N GLU A 143 -3.81 21.20 20.63
CA GLU A 143 -3.18 20.77 21.88
C GLU A 143 -4.11 19.85 22.67
N PHE A 144 -3.57 18.78 23.28
CA PHE A 144 -4.35 17.85 24.11
C PHE A 144 -4.21 18.16 25.61
N LEU A 145 -5.32 18.07 26.36
CA LEU A 145 -5.41 18.33 27.80
C LEU A 145 -5.95 17.09 28.56
N SER A 146 -5.53 16.94 29.82
CA SER A 146 -6.04 15.92 30.75
C SER A 146 -6.45 16.56 32.09
N LEU A 147 -7.55 16.05 32.67
CA LEU A 147 -8.17 16.60 33.88
C LEU A 147 -7.55 16.13 35.21
N THR A 148 -6.69 15.11 35.19
CA THR A 148 -6.07 14.55 36.42
C THR A 148 -4.56 14.78 36.43
N SER A 149 -4.16 16.04 36.66
CA SER A 149 -2.89 16.44 37.28
C SER A 149 -1.63 15.62 36.90
N ALA A 150 -1.21 15.73 35.64
CA ALA A 150 0.19 15.95 35.26
C ALA A 150 0.14 16.56 33.86
N LYS A 151 0.52 17.84 33.73
CA LYS A 151 0.68 18.47 32.41
C LYS A 151 1.82 17.77 31.67
N ARG A 152 1.54 16.66 31.00
CA ARG A 152 2.25 16.36 29.75
C ARG A 152 1.57 17.22 28.69
N ASN A 153 2.22 18.32 28.31
CA ASN A 153 1.89 19.00 27.07
C ASN A 153 2.31 18.07 25.94
N ILE A 154 1.38 17.29 25.42
CA ILE A 154 1.67 16.38 24.32
C ILE A 154 1.35 17.10 23.02
N ASN A 155 2.44 17.49 22.37
CA ASN A 155 2.64 17.87 20.97
C ASN A 155 1.71 18.93 20.38
N LYS A 156 2.38 19.98 19.87
CA LYS A 156 1.80 21.00 19.01
C LYS A 156 1.91 20.53 17.57
N VAL A 157 0.78 20.22 16.94
CA VAL A 157 0.71 20.00 15.48
C VAL A 157 0.49 21.36 14.82
N LYS A 158 1.38 21.80 13.93
CA LYS A 158 1.20 23.08 13.21
C LYS A 158 0.63 22.82 11.83
N LYS A 159 -0.12 23.80 11.29
CA LYS A 159 -0.61 23.78 9.90
C LYS A 159 0.49 23.43 8.87
N ASN A 160 1.71 23.93 9.04
CA ASN A 160 2.80 23.66 8.10
C ASN A 160 3.28 22.20 8.15
N ASP A 161 3.09 21.49 9.27
CA ASP A 161 3.44 20.09 9.41
C ASP A 161 2.48 19.17 8.63
N LEU A 162 1.25 19.64 8.35
CA LEU A 162 0.22 18.92 7.60
C LEU A 162 0.45 18.92 6.08
N PHE A 163 1.15 19.93 5.55
CA PHE A 163 1.28 20.16 4.10
C PHE A 163 2.73 20.11 3.58
N SER A 164 3.68 19.76 4.45
CA SER A 164 5.07 19.55 4.04
C SER A 164 5.25 18.17 3.41
N ALA A 165 4.90 18.02 2.14
CA ALA A 165 5.42 16.89 1.36
C ALA A 165 6.96 16.99 1.32
N PRO A 166 7.72 15.89 1.47
CA PRO A 166 9.16 15.96 1.29
C PRO A 166 9.43 16.47 -0.13
N SER A 167 10.18 17.55 -0.23
CA SER A 167 10.70 18.04 -1.50
C SER A 167 11.48 16.89 -2.15
N LEU A 168 11.02 16.43 -3.31
CA LEU A 168 11.80 15.59 -4.21
C LEU A 168 13.12 16.32 -4.44
N SER A 169 14.20 15.83 -3.83
CA SER A 169 15.54 16.20 -4.28
C SER A 169 15.63 15.80 -5.73
N SER A 170 16.02 16.75 -6.57
CA SER A 170 16.33 16.54 -7.97
C SER A 170 17.56 15.63 -8.09
N GLU A 171 17.39 14.32 -7.85
CA GLU A 171 18.42 13.34 -8.11
C GLU A 171 18.18 12.74 -9.49
N GLN A 172 19.09 13.14 -10.39
CA GLN A 172 19.50 12.49 -11.63
C GLN A 172 18.59 11.37 -12.11
N SER A 173 17.83 11.62 -13.19
CA SER A 173 17.12 10.56 -13.92
C SER A 173 18.10 9.43 -14.27
N LYS A 174 18.05 8.32 -13.54
CA LYS A 174 18.80 7.11 -13.89
C LYS A 174 18.42 6.72 -15.32
N LYS A 175 19.44 6.55 -16.18
CA LYS A 175 19.25 6.17 -17.58
C LYS A 175 18.80 4.71 -17.61
N VAL A 176 17.59 4.46 -18.10
CA VAL A 176 17.04 3.11 -18.26
C VAL A 176 17.62 2.49 -19.53
N SER A 177 18.29 1.34 -19.40
CA SER A 177 18.79 0.56 -20.53
C SER A 177 17.75 -0.51 -20.91
N LYS A 178 17.38 -0.57 -22.20
CA LYS A 178 16.44 -1.56 -22.72
C LYS A 178 17.21 -2.75 -23.30
N ILE A 179 16.89 -3.95 -22.81
CA ILE A 179 17.35 -5.22 -23.37
C ILE A 179 16.13 -5.97 -23.91
N ASP A 180 16.27 -6.54 -25.11
CA ASP A 180 15.28 -7.41 -25.72
C ASP A 180 15.88 -8.82 -25.81
N LEU A 181 15.25 -9.79 -25.14
CA LEU A 181 15.68 -11.18 -25.07
C LEU A 181 14.52 -12.09 -25.43
N ASP A 182 14.76 -13.07 -26.28
CA ASP A 182 13.80 -14.14 -26.55
C ASP A 182 13.87 -15.18 -25.42
N TYR A 183 13.08 -14.96 -24.38
CA TYR A 183 13.04 -15.85 -23.21
C TYR A 183 12.67 -17.31 -23.55
N ARG A 184 11.98 -17.54 -24.69
CA ARG A 184 11.62 -18.90 -25.14
C ARG A 184 12.80 -19.60 -25.77
N ALA A 185 13.60 -18.87 -26.54
CA ALA A 185 14.87 -19.39 -27.04
C ALA A 185 15.79 -19.74 -25.87
N LEU A 186 15.90 -18.85 -24.89
CA LEU A 186 16.70 -19.07 -23.68
C LEU A 186 16.28 -20.31 -22.88
N LYS A 187 14.97 -20.57 -22.75
CA LYS A 187 14.46 -21.77 -22.05
C LYS A 187 14.87 -23.09 -22.72
N LYS A 188 15.10 -23.09 -24.04
CA LYS A 188 15.49 -24.31 -24.80
C LYS A 188 16.99 -24.59 -24.78
N MET A 189 17.80 -23.64 -24.31
CA MET A 189 19.26 -23.76 -24.22
C MET A 189 19.67 -24.56 -22.99
N SER A 190 20.90 -25.09 -23.01
CA SER A 190 21.52 -25.56 -21.76
C SER A 190 21.69 -24.40 -20.77
N GLU A 191 21.84 -24.70 -19.48
CA GLU A 191 22.03 -23.68 -18.45
C GLU A 191 23.25 -22.79 -18.71
N GLU A 192 24.36 -23.39 -19.11
CA GLU A 192 25.60 -22.70 -19.45
C GLU A 192 25.41 -21.75 -20.64
N GLU A 193 24.86 -22.24 -21.76
CA GLU A 193 24.59 -21.42 -22.94
C GLU A 193 23.61 -20.27 -22.65
N ARG A 194 22.57 -20.54 -21.86
CA ARG A 194 21.58 -19.54 -21.47
C ARG A 194 22.22 -18.43 -20.65
N ASN A 195 22.94 -18.78 -19.59
CA ASN A 195 23.52 -17.80 -18.68
C ASN A 195 24.60 -16.97 -19.41
N GLN A 196 25.40 -17.60 -20.28
CA GLN A 196 26.34 -16.88 -21.13
C GLN A 196 25.63 -15.90 -22.09
N THR A 197 24.56 -16.34 -22.77
CA THR A 197 23.79 -15.49 -23.68
C THR A 197 23.19 -14.28 -22.95
N ILE A 198 22.70 -14.48 -21.73
CA ILE A 198 22.20 -13.40 -20.87
C ILE A 198 23.32 -12.40 -20.55
N GLN A 199 24.49 -12.89 -20.12
CA GLN A 199 25.62 -12.03 -19.80
C GLN A 199 26.12 -11.24 -21.00
N ASP A 200 26.20 -11.87 -22.18
CA ASP A 200 26.61 -11.18 -23.42
C ASP A 200 25.64 -10.05 -23.79
N ALA A 201 24.33 -10.29 -23.63
CA ALA A 201 23.31 -9.28 -23.87
C ALA A 201 23.40 -8.11 -22.89
N ILE A 202 23.64 -8.40 -21.60
CA ILE A 202 23.82 -7.39 -20.54
C ILE A 202 25.07 -6.54 -20.82
N ASN A 203 26.22 -7.18 -21.06
CA ASN A 203 27.47 -6.51 -21.37
C ASN A 203 27.34 -5.59 -22.59
N LYS A 204 26.64 -6.06 -23.63
CA LYS A 204 26.35 -5.25 -24.82
C LYS A 204 25.48 -4.02 -24.51
N ALA A 205 24.51 -4.15 -23.61
CA ALA A 205 23.61 -3.06 -23.24
C ALA A 205 24.27 -2.00 -22.36
N LEU A 206 25.19 -2.41 -21.49
CA LEU A 206 25.93 -1.53 -20.59
C LEU A 206 27.13 -0.84 -21.29
N GLY A 207 27.66 -1.41 -22.36
CA GLY A 207 28.82 -0.88 -23.09
C GLY A 207 30.12 -0.90 -22.28
N ASP A 208 31.13 -0.11 -22.67
CA ASP A 208 32.44 -0.01 -21.98
C ASP A 208 32.37 0.61 -20.56
N ALA A 209 31.18 0.86 -20.02
CA ALA A 209 30.97 1.56 -18.75
C ALA A 209 31.16 0.68 -17.50
N VAL A 210 31.42 -0.62 -17.64
CA VAL A 210 31.62 -1.53 -16.51
C VAL A 210 33.01 -2.12 -16.57
N GLY A 211 33.94 -1.54 -15.81
CA GLY A 211 35.12 -2.27 -15.34
C GLY A 211 34.65 -3.40 -14.43
N THR A 212 35.08 -4.64 -14.73
CA THR A 212 34.90 -5.88 -13.93
C THR A 212 33.58 -5.98 -13.18
N LEU A 213 32.65 -6.79 -13.70
CA LEU A 213 31.45 -7.31 -13.01
C LEU A 213 31.67 -7.33 -11.50
N SER A 214 31.19 -6.30 -10.80
CA SER A 214 31.24 -6.32 -9.36
C SER A 214 30.36 -7.47 -8.92
N SER A 215 30.80 -8.19 -7.89
CA SER A 215 30.02 -9.22 -7.20
C SER A 215 28.80 -8.57 -6.51
N ASN A 216 27.91 -7.97 -7.30
CA ASN A 216 26.69 -7.35 -6.81
C ASN A 216 25.73 -8.48 -6.45
N ASN A 217 25.44 -8.56 -5.17
CA ASN A 217 24.34 -9.37 -4.69
C ASN A 217 23.10 -8.48 -4.69
N TYR A 218 22.04 -8.91 -5.36
CA TYR A 218 20.78 -8.18 -5.40
C TYR A 218 19.84 -8.74 -4.33
N THR A 219 19.17 -7.87 -3.58
CA THR A 219 18.07 -8.28 -2.71
C THR A 219 16.74 -7.97 -3.39
N VAL A 220 15.94 -9.00 -3.66
CA VAL A 220 14.66 -8.85 -4.34
C VAL A 220 13.55 -9.36 -3.45
N THR A 221 12.53 -8.55 -3.21
CA THR A 221 11.34 -9.03 -2.51
C THR A 221 10.29 -9.50 -3.52
N ILE A 222 9.87 -10.76 -3.39
CA ILE A 222 8.76 -11.34 -4.15
C ILE A 222 7.58 -11.51 -3.21
N ASP A 223 6.45 -10.92 -3.61
CA ASP A 223 5.24 -10.85 -2.81
C ASP A 223 4.09 -11.62 -3.49
N PRO A 224 3.84 -12.88 -3.10
CA PRO A 224 2.64 -13.57 -3.56
C PRO A 224 1.41 -13.00 -2.85
N GLY A 225 0.54 -12.32 -3.58
CA GLY A 225 -0.68 -11.68 -3.07
C GLY A 225 -1.60 -12.64 -2.29
N HIS A 226 -2.43 -12.10 -1.40
CA HIS A 226 -3.39 -12.86 -0.57
C HIS A 226 -2.72 -13.90 0.36
N GLY A 227 -3.46 -14.87 0.87
CA GLY A 227 -2.94 -15.97 1.69
C GLY A 227 -3.72 -16.22 2.98
N GLY A 228 -3.67 -17.44 3.49
CA GLY A 228 -4.41 -17.85 4.69
C GLY A 228 -5.91 -17.71 4.50
N TYR A 229 -6.55 -16.89 5.35
CA TYR A 229 -7.99 -16.67 5.30
C TYR A 229 -8.44 -15.77 4.14
N ASP A 230 -7.52 -15.05 3.49
CA ASP A 230 -7.79 -14.25 2.30
C ASP A 230 -7.49 -15.10 1.05
N PRO A 231 -8.50 -15.61 0.34
CA PRO A 231 -8.30 -16.40 -0.86
C PRO A 231 -7.96 -15.55 -2.10
N GLY A 232 -8.13 -14.22 -2.02
CA GLY A 232 -8.27 -13.36 -3.19
C GLY A 232 -9.50 -13.72 -4.01
N ALA A 233 -9.41 -13.56 -5.33
CA ALA A 233 -10.48 -14.03 -6.21
C ALA A 233 -10.66 -15.56 -6.15
N VAL A 234 -11.92 -16.00 -6.20
CA VAL A 234 -12.27 -17.43 -6.29
C VAL A 234 -13.09 -17.66 -7.56
N VAL A 235 -12.53 -18.42 -8.50
CA VAL A 235 -13.18 -18.72 -9.79
C VAL A 235 -13.13 -20.22 -10.03
N ASN A 236 -14.30 -20.85 -10.27
CA ASN A 236 -14.41 -22.29 -10.53
C ASN A 236 -13.70 -23.18 -9.47
N GLY A 237 -13.71 -22.75 -8.20
CA GLY A 237 -13.04 -23.46 -7.10
C GLY A 237 -11.53 -23.27 -7.02
N VAL A 238 -10.95 -22.42 -7.87
CA VAL A 238 -9.54 -22.03 -7.84
C VAL A 238 -9.39 -20.72 -7.07
N ASN A 239 -8.50 -20.69 -6.08
CA ASN A 239 -8.18 -19.47 -5.34
C ASN A 239 -6.99 -18.75 -5.96
N GLU A 240 -7.06 -17.42 -6.00
CA GLU A 240 -6.00 -16.57 -6.49
C GLU A 240 -4.71 -16.74 -5.66
N LYS A 241 -4.84 -16.85 -4.33
CA LYS A 241 -3.70 -17.03 -3.42
C LYS A 241 -2.81 -18.22 -3.78
N ASP A 242 -3.38 -19.30 -4.34
CA ASP A 242 -2.66 -20.53 -4.68
C ASP A 242 -1.87 -20.33 -5.98
N LEU A 243 -2.49 -19.67 -6.98
CA LEU A 243 -1.83 -19.29 -8.22
C LEU A 243 -0.67 -18.30 -7.97
N ASN A 244 -0.92 -17.29 -7.15
CA ASN A 244 0.07 -16.28 -6.78
C ASN A 244 1.29 -16.93 -6.10
N LEU A 245 1.07 -17.83 -5.15
CA LEU A 245 2.13 -18.54 -4.46
C LEU A 245 2.95 -19.42 -5.41
N ASN A 246 2.29 -20.20 -6.26
CA ASN A 246 2.96 -21.10 -7.20
C ASN A 246 3.89 -20.34 -8.16
N ILE A 247 3.41 -19.23 -8.74
CA ILE A 247 4.22 -18.38 -9.61
C ILE A 247 5.40 -17.79 -8.83
N ALA A 248 5.15 -17.24 -7.63
CA ALA A 248 6.18 -16.60 -6.83
C ALA A 248 7.28 -17.58 -6.35
N LEU A 249 6.93 -18.82 -6.01
CA LEU A 249 7.89 -19.87 -5.68
C LEU A 249 8.74 -20.25 -6.90
N ALA A 250 8.14 -20.34 -8.09
CA ALA A 250 8.90 -20.58 -9.33
C ALA A 250 9.87 -19.43 -9.66
N ILE A 251 9.50 -18.17 -9.38
CA ILE A 251 10.42 -17.02 -9.48
C ILE A 251 11.60 -17.18 -8.52
N ARG A 252 11.33 -17.49 -7.25
CA ARG A 252 12.36 -17.71 -6.23
C ARG A 252 13.32 -18.81 -6.66
N ASP A 253 12.77 -19.97 -7.04
CA ASP A 253 13.56 -21.15 -7.39
C ASP A 253 14.48 -20.89 -8.60
N TYR A 254 14.02 -20.09 -9.56
CA TYR A 254 14.87 -19.63 -10.67
C TYR A 254 16.03 -18.76 -10.17
N LEU A 255 15.74 -17.73 -9.37
CA LEU A 255 16.73 -16.75 -8.94
C LEU A 255 17.76 -17.34 -7.97
N GLU A 256 17.33 -18.17 -7.02
CA GLU A 256 18.20 -18.90 -6.10
C GLU A 256 18.99 -20.03 -6.80
N GLY A 257 18.50 -20.51 -7.94
CA GLY A 257 19.16 -21.52 -8.76
C GLY A 257 20.25 -20.99 -9.69
N ILE A 258 20.52 -19.68 -9.71
CA ILE A 258 21.56 -19.08 -10.55
C ILE A 258 22.95 -19.58 -10.10
N PRO A 259 23.79 -20.12 -11.00
CA PRO A 259 25.11 -20.63 -10.64
C PRO A 259 26.02 -19.58 -9.96
N PRO A 260 26.89 -19.98 -9.03
CA PRO A 260 27.67 -19.08 -8.17
C PRO A 260 28.66 -18.17 -8.93
N GLU A 261 29.01 -18.49 -10.17
CA GLU A 261 29.83 -17.66 -11.05
C GLU A 261 29.10 -16.44 -11.64
N TYR A 262 27.78 -16.35 -11.48
CA TYR A 262 26.96 -15.21 -11.91
C TYR A 262 26.48 -14.38 -10.70
N PRO A 263 25.99 -13.13 -10.92
CA PRO A 263 25.44 -12.30 -9.84
C PRO A 263 24.33 -13.02 -9.06
N GLN A 264 24.42 -12.95 -7.74
CA GLN A 264 23.57 -13.72 -6.83
C GLN A 264 22.37 -12.91 -6.34
N PHE A 265 21.29 -13.60 -6.02
CA PHE A 265 20.04 -13.00 -5.56
C PHE A 265 19.68 -13.48 -4.15
N ASN A 266 19.54 -12.53 -3.24
CA ASN A 266 18.88 -12.73 -1.95
C ASN A 266 17.38 -12.53 -2.15
N VAL A 267 16.64 -13.63 -2.29
CA VAL A 267 15.18 -13.59 -2.52
C VAL A 267 14.45 -13.55 -1.18
N VAL A 268 13.77 -12.44 -0.94
CA VAL A 268 12.93 -12.25 0.26
C VAL A 268 11.47 -12.50 -0.12
N MET A 269 10.89 -13.56 0.44
CA MET A 269 9.48 -13.87 0.22
C MET A 269 8.63 -13.20 1.30
N THR A 270 7.57 -12.48 0.94
CA THR A 270 6.61 -11.99 1.95
C THR A 270 5.85 -13.16 2.59
N ARG A 271 5.56 -14.20 1.80
CA ARG A 271 5.14 -15.52 2.26
C ARG A 271 5.69 -16.63 1.37
N SER A 272 6.01 -17.78 1.97
CA SER A 272 6.46 -19.00 1.27
C SER A 272 5.51 -20.18 1.47
N GLY A 273 4.36 -19.95 2.09
CA GLY A 273 3.29 -20.91 2.32
C GLY A 273 1.92 -20.24 2.34
N ASP A 274 0.89 -21.02 2.69
CA ASP A 274 -0.49 -20.53 2.80
C ASP A 274 -0.76 -19.95 4.19
N TYR A 275 -0.32 -18.71 4.40
CA TYR A 275 -0.65 -17.90 5.56
C TYR A 275 -0.86 -16.45 5.15
N PHE A 276 -1.67 -15.74 5.93
CA PHE A 276 -1.99 -14.34 5.67
C PHE A 276 -0.81 -13.45 6.04
N VAL A 277 -0.54 -12.46 5.18
CA VAL A 277 0.40 -11.36 5.44
C VAL A 277 -0.31 -10.07 5.07
N SER A 278 -0.39 -9.12 6.01
CA SER A 278 -1.08 -7.85 5.77
C SER A 278 -0.35 -7.03 4.71
N LEU A 279 -1.08 -6.15 4.01
CA LEU A 279 -0.48 -5.24 3.02
C LEU A 279 0.64 -4.39 3.62
N THR A 280 0.49 -3.98 4.89
CA THR A 280 1.51 -3.24 5.64
C THR A 280 2.76 -4.08 5.84
N GLU A 281 2.60 -5.34 6.24
CA GLU A 281 3.73 -6.21 6.52
C GLU A 281 4.51 -6.57 5.24
N ARG A 282 3.81 -6.76 4.11
CA ARG A 282 4.46 -7.05 2.81
C ARG A 282 5.50 -6.01 2.41
N HIS A 283 5.15 -4.73 2.47
CA HIS A 283 6.11 -3.68 2.15
C HIS A 283 7.13 -3.45 3.28
N ASN A 284 6.79 -3.74 4.55
CA ASN A 284 7.75 -3.66 5.65
C ASN A 284 8.84 -4.72 5.52
N ILE A 285 8.48 -5.95 5.15
CA ILE A 285 9.44 -7.03 4.84
C ILE A 285 10.44 -6.53 3.78
N ALA A 286 9.93 -5.95 2.69
CA ALA A 286 10.76 -5.44 1.60
C ALA A 286 11.70 -4.30 2.03
N ASN A 287 11.15 -3.33 2.76
CA ASN A 287 11.88 -2.17 3.25
C ASN A 287 12.94 -2.55 4.30
N ASN A 288 12.61 -3.46 5.23
CA ASN A 288 13.52 -3.92 6.27
C ASN A 288 14.66 -4.77 5.69
N ALA A 289 14.40 -5.51 4.61
CA ALA A 289 15.41 -6.22 3.87
C ALA A 289 16.33 -5.30 3.04
N ASN A 290 16.02 -3.99 2.94
CA ASN A 290 16.66 -3.06 2.02
C ASN A 290 16.66 -3.59 0.59
N SER A 291 15.51 -4.09 0.13
CA SER A 291 15.41 -4.69 -1.21
C SER A 291 15.73 -3.67 -2.30
N ASP A 292 16.43 -4.11 -3.33
CA ASP A 292 16.69 -3.35 -4.55
C ASP A 292 15.42 -3.20 -5.40
N ILE A 293 14.54 -4.21 -5.38
CA ILE A 293 13.21 -4.15 -6.00
C ILE A 293 12.15 -4.89 -5.19
N PHE A 294 10.89 -4.54 -5.45
CA PHE A 294 9.71 -5.22 -4.94
C PHE A 294 8.78 -5.65 -6.09
N VAL A 295 8.45 -6.94 -6.14
CA VAL A 295 7.55 -7.51 -7.17
C VAL A 295 6.41 -8.26 -6.50
N SER A 296 5.19 -7.73 -6.63
CA SER A 296 3.97 -8.39 -6.18
C SER A 296 3.31 -9.15 -7.31
N ILE A 297 2.86 -10.38 -7.03
CA ILE A 297 2.25 -11.30 -7.99
C ILE A 297 0.78 -11.50 -7.63
N HIS A 298 -0.09 -11.15 -8.57
CA HIS A 298 -1.54 -11.26 -8.50
C HIS A 298 -2.14 -11.83 -9.79
N ASN A 299 -3.41 -12.21 -9.74
CA ASN A 299 -4.18 -12.58 -10.92
C ASN A 299 -5.53 -11.86 -10.93
N ASN A 300 -5.88 -11.31 -12.08
CA ASN A 300 -6.96 -10.35 -12.19
C ASN A 300 -8.31 -11.05 -12.32
N THR A 301 -9.38 -10.27 -12.16
CA THR A 301 -10.73 -10.66 -12.52
C THR A 301 -11.43 -9.56 -13.31
N SER A 302 -12.42 -9.95 -14.10
CA SER A 302 -13.27 -9.03 -14.86
C SER A 302 -14.68 -9.58 -14.93
N SER A 303 -15.67 -8.68 -14.87
CA SER A 303 -17.07 -9.02 -15.14
C SER A 303 -17.30 -9.49 -16.59
N ASN A 304 -16.43 -9.07 -17.51
CA ASN A 304 -16.39 -9.58 -18.87
C ASN A 304 -15.42 -10.77 -18.96
N THR A 305 -15.94 -11.98 -19.09
CA THR A 305 -15.16 -13.23 -19.15
C THR A 305 -14.29 -13.35 -20.41
N SER A 306 -14.49 -12.49 -21.42
CA SER A 306 -13.60 -12.41 -22.59
C SER A 306 -12.34 -11.58 -22.35
N THR A 307 -12.30 -10.76 -21.28
CA THR A 307 -11.11 -9.98 -20.90
C THR A 307 -9.99 -10.92 -20.51
N ARG A 308 -8.81 -10.76 -21.14
CA ARG A 308 -7.67 -11.63 -20.91
C ARG A 308 -6.34 -10.90 -21.09
N GLY A 309 -5.26 -11.54 -20.63
CA GLY A 309 -3.89 -11.13 -20.78
C GLY A 309 -3.29 -10.44 -19.55
N THR A 310 -1.99 -10.16 -19.67
CA THR A 310 -1.15 -9.62 -18.61
C THR A 310 -1.22 -8.09 -18.54
N THR A 311 -1.27 -7.55 -17.33
CA THR A 311 -1.10 -6.12 -17.05
C THR A 311 -0.28 -5.94 -15.78
N ALA A 312 0.18 -4.72 -15.50
CA ALA A 312 0.93 -4.44 -14.29
C ALA A 312 0.65 -3.04 -13.76
N ARG A 313 0.90 -2.84 -12.47
CA ARG A 313 0.74 -1.59 -11.76
C ARG A 313 2.06 -1.13 -11.16
N TYR A 314 2.24 0.19 -11.12
CA TYR A 314 3.39 0.81 -10.48
C TYR A 314 2.94 1.94 -9.54
N PRO A 315 3.70 2.21 -8.46
CA PRO A 315 3.45 3.34 -7.59
C PRO A 315 4.01 4.64 -8.16
N ASN A 316 3.49 5.78 -7.69
CA ASN A 316 4.08 7.10 -7.93
C ASN A 316 4.88 7.52 -6.68
N ASN A 317 5.90 6.75 -6.34
CA ASN A 317 6.78 6.98 -5.20
C ASN A 317 8.26 6.91 -5.64
N HIS A 318 9.12 6.29 -4.84
CA HIS A 318 10.55 6.11 -5.10
C HIS A 318 10.84 5.60 -6.52
N ASP A 319 11.78 6.22 -7.22
CA ASP A 319 12.27 5.81 -8.53
C ASP A 319 11.17 5.42 -9.54
N VAL A 320 10.15 6.26 -9.69
CA VAL A 320 8.98 6.00 -10.56
C VAL A 320 9.35 5.55 -11.98
N THR A 321 10.42 6.12 -12.56
CA THR A 321 10.91 5.72 -13.89
C THR A 321 11.38 4.27 -13.93
N LEU A 322 12.07 3.80 -12.88
CA LEU A 322 12.48 2.40 -12.74
C LEU A 322 11.27 1.52 -12.48
N SER A 323 10.31 1.95 -11.66
CA SER A 323 9.06 1.19 -11.41
C SER A 323 8.23 1.00 -12.69
N ILE A 324 8.09 2.04 -13.52
CA ILE A 324 7.44 1.97 -14.84
C ILE A 324 8.19 0.98 -15.74
N ASN A 325 9.52 1.04 -15.75
CA ASN A 325 10.32 0.15 -16.57
C ASN A 325 10.20 -1.31 -16.10
N LEU A 326 10.35 -1.58 -14.80
CA LEU A 326 10.19 -2.89 -14.18
C LEU A 326 8.82 -3.49 -14.52
N ALA A 327 7.74 -2.74 -14.29
CA ALA A 327 6.38 -3.22 -14.55
C ALA A 327 6.18 -3.62 -16.02
N ASN A 328 6.66 -2.82 -16.98
CA ASN A 328 6.59 -3.17 -18.40
C ASN A 328 7.54 -4.31 -18.78
N PHE A 329 8.68 -4.43 -18.12
CA PHE A 329 9.63 -5.53 -18.33
C PHE A 329 9.02 -6.87 -17.93
N LEU A 330 8.31 -6.92 -16.79
CA LEU A 330 7.57 -8.10 -16.32
C LEU A 330 6.42 -8.46 -17.27
N ILE A 331 5.64 -7.48 -17.77
CA ILE A 331 4.59 -7.75 -18.78
C ILE A 331 5.21 -8.38 -20.02
N ASN A 332 6.30 -7.80 -20.54
CA ASN A 332 6.93 -8.30 -21.77
C ASN A 332 7.56 -9.69 -21.60
N ALA A 333 7.96 -10.05 -20.37
CA ALA A 333 8.58 -11.35 -20.10
C ALA A 333 7.66 -12.54 -20.35
N ILE A 334 6.37 -12.39 -20.07
CA ILE A 334 5.38 -13.46 -20.21
C ILE A 334 4.43 -13.26 -21.40
N THR A 335 4.72 -12.28 -22.26
CA THR A 335 3.92 -11.95 -23.45
C THR A 335 4.71 -12.13 -24.75
N PRO A 336 4.07 -12.56 -25.86
CA PRO A 336 2.67 -12.98 -25.97
C PRO A 336 2.40 -14.43 -25.48
N ASN A 337 3.42 -15.14 -24.98
CA ASN A 337 3.26 -16.48 -24.39
C ASN A 337 4.03 -16.52 -23.06
N PRO A 338 3.49 -17.19 -22.02
CA PRO A 338 2.29 -18.01 -22.09
C PRO A 338 0.99 -17.20 -22.14
N LEU A 339 1.01 -15.92 -21.76
CA LEU A 339 -0.18 -15.06 -21.71
C LEU A 339 -0.10 -13.91 -22.73
N PRO A 340 -1.22 -13.52 -23.38
CA PRO A 340 -1.21 -12.36 -24.26
C PRO A 340 -1.06 -11.07 -23.43
N LYS A 341 -0.63 -9.98 -24.06
CA LYS A 341 -0.61 -8.67 -23.39
C LYS A 341 -2.02 -8.08 -23.34
N HIS A 342 -2.45 -7.64 -22.15
CA HIS A 342 -3.70 -6.90 -22.00
C HIS A 342 -3.49 -5.39 -22.20
N SER A 343 -2.52 -4.82 -21.48
CA SER A 343 -2.18 -3.40 -21.56
C SER A 343 -0.71 -3.17 -21.21
N ASP A 344 -0.21 -1.96 -21.44
CA ASP A 344 0.99 -1.47 -20.76
C ASP A 344 0.74 -1.26 -19.27
N ALA A 345 1.82 -1.08 -18.51
CA ALA A 345 1.74 -0.80 -17.09
C ALA A 345 1.03 0.52 -16.80
N ALA A 346 0.20 0.55 -15.77
CA ALA A 346 -0.56 1.73 -15.36
C ALA A 346 -0.29 2.11 -13.91
N TYR A 347 -0.30 3.41 -13.62
CA TYR A 347 -0.21 3.89 -12.23
C TYR A 347 -1.40 3.37 -11.42
N GLN A 348 -1.14 2.95 -10.17
CA GLN A 348 -2.18 2.71 -9.18
C GLN A 348 -1.64 2.91 -7.77
N ASP A 349 -2.45 3.52 -6.90
CA ASP A 349 -2.09 3.82 -5.51
C ASP A 349 -2.31 2.62 -4.56
N LEU A 350 -1.79 1.45 -4.95
CA LEU A 350 -1.91 0.22 -4.16
C LEU A 350 -1.01 0.29 -2.92
N GLN A 351 -1.54 -0.11 -1.74
CA GLN A 351 -0.81 0.00 -0.48
C GLN A 351 0.52 -0.74 -0.51
N VAL A 352 0.48 -1.95 -1.06
CA VAL A 352 1.64 -2.83 -1.17
C VAL A 352 2.76 -2.21 -2.01
N LEU A 353 2.43 -1.30 -2.93
CA LEU A 353 3.40 -0.59 -3.78
C LEU A 353 3.78 0.79 -3.24
N ARG A 354 2.80 1.63 -2.85
CA ARG A 354 3.05 3.05 -2.52
C ARG A 354 3.97 3.26 -1.32
N ASN A 355 4.08 2.27 -0.45
CA ASN A 355 4.88 2.31 0.76
C ASN A 355 6.26 1.63 0.65
N THR A 356 6.60 1.10 -0.52
CA THR A 356 7.96 0.60 -0.79
C THR A 356 8.96 1.76 -0.83
N THR A 357 10.23 1.48 -0.52
CA THR A 357 11.34 2.44 -0.63
C THR A 357 12.29 2.13 -1.77
N MET A 358 11.87 1.26 -2.69
CA MET A 358 12.62 0.81 -3.87
C MET A 358 11.67 0.73 -5.08
N PRO A 359 12.20 0.62 -6.32
CA PRO A 359 11.38 0.34 -7.50
C PRO A 359 10.44 -0.84 -7.26
N ALA A 360 9.16 -0.66 -7.60
CA ALA A 360 8.13 -1.63 -7.27
C ALA A 360 7.11 -1.82 -8.40
N ALA A 361 6.65 -3.05 -8.57
CA ALA A 361 5.60 -3.40 -9.51
C ALA A 361 4.66 -4.46 -8.94
N LEU A 362 3.38 -4.39 -9.28
CA LEU A 362 2.42 -5.48 -9.09
C LEU A 362 2.03 -6.02 -10.46
N LEU A 363 2.28 -7.29 -10.69
CA LEU A 363 1.90 -7.98 -11.92
C LEU A 363 0.55 -8.66 -11.73
N GLU A 364 -0.36 -8.36 -12.64
CA GLU A 364 -1.59 -9.13 -12.85
C GLU A 364 -1.30 -10.10 -14.01
N ALA A 365 -0.90 -11.33 -13.68
CA ALA A 365 -0.34 -12.24 -14.69
C ALA A 365 -1.38 -12.58 -15.77
N GLY A 366 -2.61 -12.92 -15.39
CA GLY A 366 -3.73 -13.14 -16.30
C GLY A 366 -5.09 -12.93 -15.60
N PHE A 367 -6.19 -13.06 -16.35
CA PHE A 367 -7.54 -12.92 -15.79
C PHE A 367 -8.14 -14.28 -15.44
N MET A 368 -8.37 -14.57 -14.15
CA MET A 368 -8.95 -15.84 -13.69
C MET A 368 -10.36 -16.08 -14.23
N THR A 369 -11.12 -15.02 -14.55
CA THR A 369 -12.47 -15.14 -15.13
C THR A 369 -12.45 -15.52 -16.63
N ASN A 370 -11.28 -15.48 -17.28
CA ASN A 370 -11.11 -15.98 -18.63
C ASN A 370 -10.62 -17.43 -18.61
N SER A 371 -11.36 -18.33 -19.26
CA SER A 371 -11.07 -19.78 -19.20
C SER A 371 -9.69 -20.15 -19.75
N ASN A 372 -9.20 -19.46 -20.78
CA ASN A 372 -7.89 -19.75 -21.36
C ASN A 372 -6.76 -19.28 -20.43
N ASP A 373 -6.87 -18.07 -19.88
CA ASP A 373 -5.87 -17.56 -18.93
C ASP A 373 -5.87 -18.41 -17.67
N LEU A 374 -7.04 -18.75 -17.10
CA LEU A 374 -7.13 -19.62 -15.93
C LEU A 374 -6.46 -20.97 -16.17
N GLN A 375 -6.70 -21.60 -17.31
CA GLN A 375 -6.03 -22.86 -17.68
C GLN A 375 -4.51 -22.70 -17.71
N ILE A 376 -4.01 -21.62 -18.32
CA ILE A 376 -2.57 -21.32 -18.38
C ILE A 376 -2.00 -21.08 -16.98
N LEU A 377 -2.67 -20.28 -16.15
CA LEU A 377 -2.26 -20.00 -14.77
C LEU A 377 -2.18 -21.28 -13.92
N GLN A 378 -3.04 -22.27 -14.17
CA GLN A 378 -3.01 -23.55 -13.46
C GLN A 378 -1.97 -24.53 -13.98
N THR A 379 -1.66 -24.49 -15.29
CA THR A 379 -0.86 -25.54 -15.95
C THR A 379 0.54 -25.12 -16.36
N GLN A 380 0.82 -23.81 -16.38
CA GLN A 380 2.07 -23.21 -16.86
C GLN A 380 2.58 -22.14 -15.88
N TYR A 381 2.23 -22.23 -14.59
CA TYR A 381 2.72 -21.30 -13.57
C TYR A 381 4.24 -21.34 -13.40
N ASP A 382 4.84 -22.50 -13.65
CA ASP A 382 6.29 -22.73 -13.66
C ASP A 382 6.96 -21.96 -14.81
N ASP A 383 6.35 -21.98 -15.99
CA ASP A 383 6.80 -21.20 -17.14
C ASP A 383 6.68 -19.70 -16.89
N ILE A 384 5.55 -19.26 -16.33
CA ILE A 384 5.34 -17.87 -15.92
C ILE A 384 6.43 -17.45 -14.94
N GLY A 385 6.63 -18.23 -13.86
CA GLY A 385 7.62 -17.92 -12.84
C GLY A 385 9.05 -17.93 -13.37
N TYR A 386 9.39 -18.88 -14.25
CA TYR A 386 10.68 -18.96 -14.91
C TYR A 386 10.97 -17.71 -15.75
N TYR A 387 10.04 -17.28 -16.60
CA TYR A 387 10.23 -16.10 -17.44
C TYR A 387 10.32 -14.81 -16.61
N LEU A 388 9.52 -14.69 -15.55
CA LEU A 388 9.59 -13.57 -14.62
C LEU A 388 10.90 -13.55 -13.83
N GLY A 389 11.39 -14.70 -13.36
CA GLY A 389 12.69 -14.81 -12.70
C GLY A 389 13.85 -14.40 -13.62
N LEU A 390 13.82 -14.85 -14.88
CA LEU A 390 14.81 -14.45 -15.89
C LEU A 390 14.74 -12.94 -16.15
N ALA A 391 13.53 -12.38 -16.26
CA ALA A 391 13.34 -10.95 -16.46
C ALA A 391 13.84 -10.13 -15.26
N ILE A 392 13.55 -10.55 -14.03
CA ILE A 392 14.07 -9.90 -12.80
C ILE A 392 15.60 -9.93 -12.79
N ASN A 393 16.19 -11.07 -13.12
CA ASN A 393 17.64 -11.23 -13.19
C ASN A 393 18.29 -10.21 -14.15
N VAL A 394 17.78 -10.15 -15.37
CA VAL A 394 18.27 -9.20 -16.39
C VAL A 394 18.01 -7.76 -15.96
N TRP A 395 16.83 -7.47 -15.43
CA TRP A 395 16.44 -6.12 -15.06
C TRP A 395 17.35 -5.55 -13.96
N CYS A 396 17.64 -6.33 -12.92
CA CYS A 396 18.51 -5.94 -11.82
C CYS A 396 19.92 -5.62 -12.32
N GLN A 397 20.52 -6.51 -13.12
CA GLN A 397 21.89 -6.32 -13.63
C GLN A 397 22.05 -5.09 -14.53
N VAL A 398 20.95 -4.60 -15.10
CA VAL A 398 20.96 -3.50 -16.06
C VAL A 398 20.64 -2.15 -15.43
N ASN A 399 19.87 -2.14 -14.33
CA ASN A 399 19.27 -0.91 -13.79
C ASN A 399 19.64 -0.60 -12.34
N ILE A 400 20.26 -1.56 -11.62
CA ILE A 400 20.74 -1.42 -10.25
C ILE A 400 22.27 -1.54 -10.27
#